data_AF-A0A7Y8CHA8-F1
#
_entry.id   AF-A0A7Y8CHA8-F1
#
_cell.length_a   1.000
_cell.length_b   1.000
_cell.length_c   1.000
_cell.angle_alpha   90.00
_cell.angle_beta   90.00
_cell.angle_gamma   90.00
#
_symmetry.space_group_name_H-M   'P 1'
#
loop_
_entity.id
_entity.type
_entity.pdbx_description
1 polymer ?
#
loop_
_entity_poly.entity_id
_entity_poly.type
_entity_poly.pdbx_seq_one_letter_code
_entity_poly.pdbx_strand_id
1 'polypeptide(L)'
;MKKFAIATAAATALTLTLANAAFAAEQTQASKPMVIAAGEVTKAKQETSDTWITTKVKADLLTEKGIPGSDIKVETANGVVSLSSEKHVTAAQKETAVHIAKNIKGVKNVTAEALKTE
;
A
#
# COMPACT_ATOMS: atom_id res chain seq x y z
N MET A 1 25.12 -60.88 4.61
CA MET A 1 26.59 -60.72 4.77
C MET A 1 27.16 -60.49 3.38
N LYS A 2 27.85 -59.43 2.97
CA LYS A 2 28.51 -58.27 3.58
C LYS A 2 28.34 -57.12 2.54
N LYS A 3 28.10 -55.87 2.95
CA LYS A 3 29.04 -54.72 2.96
C LYS A 3 29.57 -54.42 1.54
N PHE A 4 29.60 -53.19 1.01
CA PHE A 4 30.54 -52.14 1.38
C PHE A 4 30.05 -50.77 0.87
N ALA A 5 30.15 -49.77 1.74
CA ALA A 5 29.97 -48.34 1.43
C ALA A 5 31.35 -47.71 1.23
N ILE A 6 31.56 -46.85 0.22
CA ILE A 6 32.61 -45.81 0.14
C ILE A 6 32.15 -44.82 -0.96
N ALA A 7 31.54 -43.66 -0.65
CA ALA A 7 32.16 -42.36 -0.35
C ALA A 7 33.11 -41.83 -1.45
N THR A 8 32.74 -40.75 -2.16
CA THR A 8 33.60 -39.57 -2.43
C THR A 8 32.88 -38.50 -3.23
N ALA A 9 33.07 -37.25 -2.79
CA ALA A 9 32.58 -36.02 -3.40
C ALA A 9 33.37 -35.65 -4.66
N ALA A 10 32.68 -35.08 -5.65
CA ALA A 10 33.27 -34.14 -6.61
C ALA A 10 32.15 -33.32 -7.26
N ALA A 11 32.17 -32.01 -7.05
CA ALA A 11 31.32 -31.06 -7.72
C ALA A 11 31.69 -30.98 -9.21
N THR A 12 30.73 -31.15 -10.11
CA THR A 12 30.89 -30.83 -11.54
C THR A 12 29.63 -30.17 -12.09
N ALA A 13 29.79 -28.86 -12.33
CA ALA A 13 29.30 -28.09 -13.47
C ALA A 13 27.95 -28.47 -14.09
N LEU A 14 26.89 -27.76 -13.69
CA LEU A 14 25.65 -27.69 -14.45
C LEU A 14 25.83 -26.67 -15.59
N THR A 15 26.20 -27.15 -16.78
CA THR A 15 26.22 -26.33 -18.00
C THR A 15 25.14 -26.77 -18.99
N LEU A 16 24.39 -25.76 -19.43
CA LEU A 16 23.81 -25.53 -20.76
C LEU A 16 22.84 -26.57 -21.35
N THR A 17 21.59 -26.14 -21.51
CA THR A 17 20.82 -26.40 -22.73
C THR A 17 20.30 -25.09 -23.33
N LEU A 18 20.92 -24.69 -24.44
CA LEU A 18 20.37 -23.76 -25.43
C LEU A 18 19.38 -24.55 -26.31
N ALA A 19 18.17 -24.03 -26.53
CA ALA A 19 17.52 -23.96 -27.84
C ALA A 19 16.07 -23.43 -27.76
N ASN A 20 15.89 -22.26 -28.38
CA ASN A 20 14.80 -21.85 -29.25
C ASN A 20 13.35 -21.64 -28.71
N ALA A 21 13.06 -20.35 -28.51
CA ALA A 21 12.03 -19.58 -29.22
C ALA A 21 10.55 -19.94 -29.06
N ALA A 22 9.85 -19.25 -28.13
CA ALA A 22 8.62 -18.49 -28.39
C ALA A 22 8.03 -17.94 -27.08
N PHE A 23 7.85 -16.62 -27.00
CA PHE A 23 6.88 -15.86 -26.20
C PHE A 23 6.46 -16.40 -24.81
N ALA A 24 6.98 -15.78 -23.74
CA ALA A 24 6.21 -15.07 -22.71
C ALA A 24 7.12 -14.70 -21.53
N ALA A 25 6.88 -13.54 -20.94
CA ALA A 25 7.67 -12.89 -19.92
C ALA A 25 7.79 -13.69 -18.60
N GLU A 26 8.94 -13.58 -17.92
CA GLU A 26 8.99 -13.02 -16.57
C GLU A 26 10.45 -12.71 -16.21
N GLN A 27 10.78 -11.42 -16.17
CA GLN A 27 12.08 -10.89 -15.82
C GLN A 27 12.22 -10.89 -14.29
N THR A 28 12.90 -11.89 -13.73
CA THR A 28 13.37 -11.83 -12.34
C THR A 28 14.60 -10.93 -12.25
N GLN A 29 14.42 -9.84 -11.49
CA GLN A 29 15.40 -9.11 -10.66
C GLN A 29 16.87 -9.09 -11.10
N ALA A 30 17.38 -7.90 -11.44
CA ALA A 30 18.36 -7.20 -10.58
C ALA A 30 18.86 -5.90 -11.22
N SER A 31 19.03 -4.89 -10.36
CA SER A 31 19.89 -3.70 -10.53
C SER A 31 19.60 -2.79 -11.73
N LYS A 32 18.62 -1.90 -11.58
CA LYS A 32 18.71 -0.57 -12.20
C LYS A 32 19.61 0.29 -11.30
N PRO A 33 20.63 0.99 -11.86
CA PRO A 33 21.47 1.88 -11.08
C PRO A 33 20.61 3.00 -10.48
N MET A 34 20.90 3.32 -9.22
CA MET A 34 20.30 4.38 -8.45
C MET A 34 20.59 5.74 -9.12
N VAL A 35 19.71 6.14 -10.05
CA VAL A 35 19.52 7.54 -10.40
C VAL A 35 18.48 8.06 -9.43
N ILE A 36 18.91 8.73 -8.36
CA ILE A 36 18.00 9.45 -7.46
C ILE A 36 17.46 10.62 -8.28
N ALA A 37 16.41 10.37 -9.06
CA ALA A 37 15.61 11.42 -9.64
C ALA A 37 15.02 12.19 -8.46
N ALA A 38 15.13 13.52 -8.45
CA ALA A 38 14.59 14.36 -7.39
C ALA A 38 13.10 14.05 -7.07
N GLY A 39 12.37 13.43 -8.00
CA GLY A 39 11.01 12.93 -7.82
C GLY A 39 10.86 11.71 -6.88
N GLU A 40 11.88 10.87 -6.69
CA GLU A 40 11.79 9.69 -5.80
C GLU A 40 11.85 10.09 -4.33
N VAL A 41 12.69 11.07 -3.98
CA VAL A 41 12.77 11.61 -2.61
C VAL A 41 11.49 12.35 -2.23
N THR A 42 10.90 13.11 -3.16
CA THR A 42 9.61 13.77 -2.92
C THR A 42 8.48 12.77 -2.77
N LYS A 43 8.45 11.71 -3.60
CA LYS A 43 7.45 10.65 -3.50
C LYS A 43 7.57 9.91 -2.17
N ALA A 44 8.76 9.49 -1.77
CA ALA A 44 8.97 8.82 -0.48
C ALA A 44 8.54 9.70 0.72
N LYS A 45 8.83 11.00 0.68
CA LYS A 45 8.36 11.96 1.69
C LYS A 45 6.84 12.11 1.71
N GLN A 46 6.19 12.11 0.54
CA GLN A 46 4.74 12.18 0.43
C GLN A 46 4.07 10.89 0.91
N GLU A 47 4.55 9.70 0.51
CA GLU A 47 4.02 8.41 0.97
C GLU A 47 4.13 8.27 2.50
N THR A 48 5.25 8.69 3.08
CA THR A 48 5.41 8.73 4.54
C THR A 48 4.42 9.70 5.17
N SER A 49 4.14 10.81 4.49
CA SER A 49 3.18 11.82 4.94
C SER A 49 1.74 11.31 4.89
N ASP A 50 1.37 10.70 3.78
CA ASP A 50 0.02 10.18 3.53
C ASP A 50 -0.30 9.00 4.44
N THR A 51 0.70 8.17 4.76
CA THR A 51 0.55 7.06 5.71
C THR A 51 0.17 7.58 7.09
N TRP A 52 0.91 8.58 7.62
CA TRP A 52 0.59 9.13 8.94
C TRP A 52 -0.76 9.85 8.94
N ILE A 53 -1.11 10.57 7.87
CA ILE A 53 -2.41 11.23 7.71
C ILE A 53 -3.51 10.17 7.77
N THR A 54 -3.41 9.10 6.98
CA THR A 54 -4.40 8.02 6.93
C THR A 54 -4.58 7.38 8.30
N THR A 55 -3.47 7.05 8.99
CA THR A 55 -3.53 6.46 10.33
C THR A 55 -4.21 7.40 11.31
N LYS A 56 -3.90 8.71 11.25
CA LYS A 56 -4.48 9.70 12.15
C LYS A 56 -5.97 9.91 11.89
N VAL A 57 -6.38 10.05 10.62
CA VAL A 57 -7.78 10.16 10.23
C VAL A 57 -8.55 8.94 10.71
N LYS A 58 -8.02 7.74 10.46
CA LYS A 58 -8.68 6.49 10.86
C LYS A 58 -8.78 6.36 12.38
N ALA A 59 -7.74 6.73 13.12
CA ALA A 59 -7.78 6.74 14.58
C ALA A 59 -8.85 7.70 15.11
N ASP A 60 -8.89 8.93 14.59
CA ASP A 60 -9.84 9.95 15.06
C ASP A 60 -11.29 9.54 14.73
N LEU A 61 -11.55 8.98 13.54
CA LEU A 61 -12.86 8.44 13.16
C LEU A 61 -13.29 7.24 14.01
N LEU A 62 -12.36 6.39 14.46
CA LEU A 62 -12.66 5.27 15.34
C LEU A 62 -12.97 5.71 16.78
N THR A 63 -12.39 6.83 17.21
CA THR A 63 -12.65 7.40 18.54
C THR A 63 -13.91 8.27 18.58
N GLU A 64 -14.39 8.74 17.43
CA GLU A 64 -15.57 9.60 17.35
C GLU A 64 -16.85 8.81 17.65
N LYS A 65 -17.66 9.34 18.58
CA LYS A 65 -18.87 8.64 19.01
C LYS A 65 -19.97 8.84 17.99
N GLY A 66 -20.58 7.73 17.58
CA GLY A 66 -21.69 7.76 16.63
C GLY A 66 -21.26 7.86 15.17
N ILE A 67 -19.98 7.71 14.85
CA ILE A 67 -19.53 7.42 13.49
C ILE A 67 -19.10 5.95 13.43
N PRO A 68 -19.52 5.18 12.41
CA PRO A 68 -19.05 3.81 12.24
C PRO A 68 -17.62 3.81 11.64
N GLY A 69 -16.62 4.26 12.42
CA GLY A 69 -15.23 4.37 11.96
C GLY A 69 -14.63 3.05 11.46
N SER A 70 -15.16 1.91 11.92
CA SER A 70 -14.79 0.57 11.44
C SER A 70 -15.31 0.26 10.03
N ASP A 71 -16.44 0.84 9.64
CA ASP A 71 -17.07 0.65 8.33
C ASP A 71 -16.63 1.74 7.31
N ILE A 72 -15.90 2.75 7.76
CA ILE A 72 -15.36 3.81 6.90
C ILE A 72 -13.95 3.43 6.45
N LYS A 73 -13.78 3.35 5.13
CA LYS A 73 -12.48 3.21 4.50
C LYS A 73 -11.89 4.59 4.25
N VAL A 74 -10.64 4.76 4.67
CA VAL A 74 -9.86 5.99 4.50
C VAL A 74 -8.69 5.67 3.58
N GLU A 75 -8.57 6.44 2.50
CA GLU A 75 -7.43 6.37 1.59
C GLU A 75 -6.86 7.78 1.43
N THR A 76 -5.53 7.92 1.49
CA THR A 76 -4.87 9.22 1.28
C THR A 76 -3.87 9.09 0.14
N ALA A 77 -3.91 10.04 -0.79
CA ALA A 77 -2.96 10.12 -1.89
C ALA A 77 -2.55 11.57 -2.12
N ASN A 78 -1.25 11.85 -2.02
CA ASN A 78 -0.65 13.17 -2.23
C ASN A 78 -1.27 14.30 -1.37
N GLY A 79 -1.71 13.97 -0.15
CA GLY A 79 -2.43 14.87 0.76
C GLY A 79 -3.92 15.03 0.48
N VAL A 80 -4.51 14.27 -0.45
CA VAL A 80 -5.95 14.21 -0.67
C VAL A 80 -6.52 12.99 0.04
N VAL A 81 -7.45 13.21 0.97
CA VAL A 81 -8.09 12.15 1.75
C VAL A 81 -9.44 11.80 1.14
N SER A 82 -9.62 10.53 0.80
CA SER A 82 -10.85 9.95 0.29
C SER A 82 -11.52 9.11 1.37
N LEU A 83 -12.76 9.47 1.70
CA LEU A 83 -13.60 8.79 2.67
C LEU A 83 -14.71 8.03 1.94
N SER A 84 -14.82 6.72 2.18
CA SER A 84 -15.88 5.88 1.63
C SER A 84 -16.45 4.94 2.69
N SER A 85 -17.71 4.56 2.55
CA SER A 85 -18.38 3.64 3.48
C SER A 85 -19.23 2.64 2.71
N GLU A 86 -19.22 1.39 3.15
CA GLU A 86 -20.10 0.37 2.56
C GLU A 86 -21.54 0.54 3.02
N LYS A 87 -21.71 0.90 4.30
CA LYS A 87 -22.98 1.19 4.96
C LYS A 87 -23.40 2.65 4.77
N HIS A 88 -24.69 2.88 4.95
CA HIS A 88 -25.26 4.21 4.92
C HIS A 88 -24.88 4.99 6.19
N VAL A 89 -24.57 6.28 6.00
CA VAL A 89 -24.22 7.22 7.06
C VAL A 89 -25.15 8.43 6.99
N THR A 90 -25.46 9.05 8.13
CA THR A 90 -26.27 10.27 8.14
C THR A 90 -25.46 11.46 7.60
N ALA A 91 -26.14 12.48 7.04
CA ALA A 91 -25.50 13.72 6.60
C ALA A 91 -24.61 14.37 7.68
N ALA A 92 -25.06 14.34 8.95
CA ALA A 92 -24.27 14.83 10.09
C ALA A 92 -22.96 14.03 10.29
N GLN A 93 -23.00 12.70 10.15
CA GLN A 93 -21.80 11.86 10.27
C GLN A 93 -20.80 12.15 9.15
N LYS A 94 -21.30 12.36 7.93
CA LYS A 94 -20.48 12.77 6.78
C LYS A 94 -19.79 14.11 7.03
N GLU A 95 -20.51 15.11 7.55
CA GLU A 95 -19.95 16.42 7.86
C GLU A 95 -18.86 16.32 8.95
N THR A 96 -19.14 15.59 10.03
CA THR A 96 -18.16 15.36 11.10
C THR A 96 -16.92 14.62 10.58
N ALA A 97 -17.08 13.58 9.76
CA ALA A 97 -15.94 12.86 9.19
C ALA A 97 -15.07 13.76 8.30
N VAL A 98 -15.71 14.62 7.49
CA VAL A 98 -15.01 15.63 6.68
C VAL A 98 -14.28 16.64 7.57
N HIS A 99 -14.89 17.08 8.66
CA HIS A 99 -14.28 18.00 9.62
C HIS A 99 -13.04 17.37 10.25
N ILE A 100 -13.15 16.15 10.79
CA ILE A 100 -12.04 15.41 11.40
C ILE A 100 -10.88 15.28 10.41
N ALA A 101 -11.15 14.85 9.18
CA ALA A 101 -10.13 14.72 8.15
C ALA A 101 -9.47 16.07 7.80
N LYS A 102 -10.24 17.15 7.68
CA LYS A 102 -9.69 18.50 7.38
C LYS A 102 -8.83 19.06 8.51
N ASN A 103 -9.08 18.68 9.75
CA ASN A 103 -8.34 19.18 10.91
C ASN A 103 -6.93 18.56 11.02
N ILE A 104 -6.63 17.53 10.23
CA ILE A 104 -5.33 16.86 10.25
C ILE A 104 -4.33 17.66 9.42
N LYS A 105 -3.15 17.88 10.00
CA LYS A 105 -2.09 18.67 9.37
C LYS A 105 -1.67 18.07 8.02
N GLY A 106 -1.37 18.90 7.03
CA GLY A 106 -0.91 18.40 5.72
C GLY A 106 -2.00 17.82 4.82
N VAL A 107 -3.26 17.75 5.28
CA VAL A 107 -4.40 17.49 4.40
C VAL A 107 -4.61 18.69 3.50
N LYS A 108 -4.58 18.45 2.19
CA LYS A 108 -4.82 19.46 1.15
C LYS A 108 -6.28 19.49 0.74
N ASN A 109 -6.90 18.32 0.63
CA ASN A 109 -8.30 18.20 0.25
C ASN A 109 -8.94 16.95 0.86
N VAL A 110 -10.26 16.97 1.02
CA VAL A 110 -11.05 15.84 1.53
C VAL A 110 -12.24 15.60 0.61
N THR A 111 -12.35 14.37 0.11
CA THR A 111 -13.48 13.91 -0.70
C THR A 111 -14.31 12.90 0.11
N ALA A 112 -15.60 13.19 0.25
CA ALA A 112 -16.56 12.36 0.98
C ALA A 112 -17.78 12.02 0.13
N GLU A 113 -17.60 12.04 -1.19
CA GLU A 113 -18.66 11.76 -2.17
C GLU A 113 -19.04 10.27 -2.19
N ALA A 114 -18.10 9.40 -1.82
CA ALA A 114 -18.30 7.96 -1.73
C ALA A 114 -18.95 7.50 -0.39
N LEU A 115 -19.33 8.45 0.48
CA LEU A 115 -20.15 8.15 1.66
C LEU A 115 -21.62 8.16 1.25
N LYS A 116 -22.26 6.99 1.34
CA LYS A 116 -23.68 6.81 1.03
C LYS A 116 -24.51 7.46 2.13
N THR A 117 -25.25 8.51 1.81
CA THR A 117 -26.17 9.18 2.74
C THR A 117 -27.60 8.71 2.53
N GLU A 118 -28.32 8.39 3.62
CA GLU A 118 -29.79 8.18 3.59
C GLU A 118 -30.56 9.48 3.78
#